data_AF-A0A7Y5SFC3-F1
#
_entry.id   AF-A0A7Y5SFC3-F1
#
_cell.length_a   1.000
_cell.length_b   1.000
_cell.length_c   1.000
_cell.angle_alpha   90.00
_cell.angle_beta   90.00
_cell.angle_gamma   90.00
#
_symmetry.space_group_name_H-M   'P 1'
#
loop_
_entity.id
_entity.type
_entity.pdbx_description
1 polymer ?
#
loop_
_entity_poly.entity_id
_entity_poly.type
_entity_poly.pdbx_seq_one_letter_code
_entity_poly.pdbx_strand_id
1 'polypeptide(L)' 'MSKPQDYAGPFDRSQIEDRAYAIYCARGCVDGLDVDDWLEAERQLRSEARIEDATPQEAEPARVGEPGSD' A
#
# COMPACT_ATOMS: atom_id res chain seq x y z
N MET A 1 11.43 9.79 -26.89
CA MET A 1 10.04 9.69 -26.41
C MET A 1 10.09 8.79 -25.17
N SER A 2 9.68 9.15 -23.95
CA SER A 2 8.53 9.94 -23.51
C SER A 2 8.90 10.76 -22.28
N LYS A 3 8.30 11.95 -22.15
CA LYS A 3 8.40 12.75 -20.93
C LYS A 3 7.74 11.96 -19.78
N PRO A 4 8.39 11.77 -18.62
CA PRO A 4 7.66 11.34 -17.44
C PRO A 4 6.74 12.51 -17.11
N GLN A 5 5.45 12.39 -17.43
CA GLN A 5 4.50 13.32 -16.90
C GLN A 5 4.50 13.07 -15.40
N ASP A 6 5.03 14.03 -14.67
CA ASP A 6 4.99 14.16 -13.23
C ASP A 6 3.53 14.04 -12.76
N TYR A 7 3.04 12.81 -12.59
CA TYR A 7 1.96 12.52 -11.67
C TYR A 7 2.57 12.83 -10.30
N ALA A 8 2.37 14.06 -9.83
CA ALA A 8 2.98 14.63 -8.62
C ALA A 8 2.43 14.00 -7.32
N GLY A 9 2.15 12.70 -7.34
CA GLY A 9 1.91 11.85 -6.20
C GLY A 9 3.19 11.11 -5.79
N PRO A 10 3.23 10.52 -4.60
CA PRO A 10 4.39 9.79 -4.10
C PRO A 10 4.61 8.42 -4.77
N PHE A 11 3.83 8.06 -5.79
CA PHE A 11 3.86 6.75 -6.44
C PHE A 11 4.09 6.87 -7.93
N ASP A 12 4.86 5.94 -8.49
CA ASP A 12 5.09 5.85 -9.92
C ASP A 12 3.85 5.33 -10.64
N ARG A 13 3.66 5.78 -11.89
CA ARG A 13 2.56 5.33 -12.76
C ARG A 13 2.46 3.80 -12.86
N SER A 14 3.60 3.12 -12.95
CA SER A 14 3.64 1.65 -13.04
C SER A 14 3.05 0.96 -11.80
N GLN A 15 3.29 1.51 -10.60
CA GLN A 15 2.77 0.93 -9.37
C GLN A 15 1.26 1.06 -9.30
N ILE A 16 0.73 2.20 -9.75
CA ILE A 16 -0.71 2.43 -9.82
C ILE A 16 -1.33 1.51 -10.87
N GLU A 17 -0.70 1.36 -12.04
CA GLU A 17 -1.15 0.50 -13.13
C GLU A 17 -1.20 -0.98 -12.70
N ASP A 18 -0.15 -1.50 -12.07
CA ASP A 18 -0.11 -2.88 -11.56
C ASP A 18 -1.22 -3.14 -10.53
N ARG A 19 -1.44 -2.18 -9.62
CA ARG A 19 -2.49 -2.30 -8.60
C ARG A 19 -3.89 -2.16 -9.20
N ALA A 20 -4.10 -1.24 -10.13
CA ALA A 20 -5.38 -1.07 -10.83
C ALA A 20 -5.73 -2.32 -11.62
N TYR A 21 -4.74 -2.94 -12.29
CA TYR A 21 -4.92 -4.21 -12.98
C TYR A 21 -5.33 -5.34 -12.04
N ALA A 22 -4.72 -5.42 -10.85
CA ALA A 22 -5.11 -6.41 -9.84
C ALA A 22 -6.57 -6.22 -9.39
N ILE A 23 -7.03 -4.97 -9.23
CA ILE A 23 -8.43 -4.65 -8.90
C ILE A 23 -9.37 -5.05 -10.04
N TYR A 24 -9.03 -4.71 -11.28
CA TYR A 24 -9.76 -5.10 -12.48
C TYR A 24 -9.94 -6.62 -12.56
N CYS A 25 -8.86 -7.39 -12.35
CA CYS A 25 -8.92 -8.84 -12.31
C CYS A 25 -9.77 -9.37 -11.16
N ALA A 26 -9.65 -8.79 -9.95
CA ALA A 26 -10.44 -9.20 -8.79
C ALA A 26 -11.95 -8.97 -8.97
N ARG A 27 -12.34 -7.99 -9.77
CA ARG A 27 -13.73 -7.70 -10.15
C ARG A 27 -14.26 -8.57 -11.29
N GLY A 28 -13.42 -9.42 -11.88
CA GLY A 28 -13.80 -10.28 -13.00
C GLY A 28 -13.60 -9.65 -14.37
N CYS A 29 -12.61 -8.75 -14.49
CA CYS A 29 -12.23 -8.11 -15.75
C CYS A 29 -13.37 -7.29 -16.40
N VAL A 30 -14.12 -6.55 -15.57
CA VAL A 30 -15.24 -5.71 -16.04
C VAL A 30 -14.70 -4.42 -16.64
N ASP A 31 -14.99 -4.20 -17.92
CA ASP A 31 -14.61 -2.97 -18.63
C ASP A 31 -15.44 -1.76 -18.17
N GLY A 32 -14.86 -0.57 -18.34
CA GLY A 32 -15.49 0.72 -18.04
C GLY A 32 -15.30 1.23 -16.60
N LEU A 33 -14.47 0.55 -15.82
CA LEU A 33 -14.07 0.96 -14.45
C LEU A 33 -12.58 1.28 -14.34
N ASP A 34 -11.88 1.45 -15.47
CA ASP A 34 -10.45 1.72 -15.55
C ASP A 34 -10.02 2.94 -14.71
N VAL A 35 -10.77 4.04 -14.81
CA VAL A 35 -10.51 5.26 -14.02
C VAL A 35 -10.78 5.04 -12.53
N ASP A 36 -11.84 4.31 -12.18
CA ASP A 36 -12.18 4.01 -10.79
C ASP A 36 -11.15 3.07 -10.15
N ASP A 37 -10.72 2.05 -10.88
CA ASP A 37 -9.68 1.09 -10.48
C ASP A 37 -8.34 1.81 -10.30
N TRP A 38 -8.02 2.79 -11.16
CA TRP A 38 -6.85 3.66 -11.02
C TRP A 38 -6.91 4.50 -9.75
N LEU A 39 -8.02 5.21 -9.50
CA LEU A 39 -8.18 6.05 -8.30
C LEU A 39 -8.17 5.21 -7.03
N GLU A 40 -8.72 4.00 -7.08
CA GLU A 40 -8.69 3.05 -5.97
C GLU A 40 -7.27 2.54 -5.71
N ALA A 41 -6.51 2.23 -6.76
CA ALA A 41 -5.10 1.86 -6.66
C ALA A 41 -4.27 2.97 -5.97
N GLU A 42 -4.45 4.23 -6.37
CA GLU A 42 -3.78 5.36 -5.72
C GLU A 42 -4.13 5.48 -4.23
N ARG A 43 -5.41 5.27 -3.86
CA ARG A 43 -5.85 5.28 -2.46
C ARG A 43 -5.24 4.15 -1.64
N GLN A 44 -5.18 2.94 -2.20
CA GLN A 44 -4.61 1.77 -1.53
C GLN A 44 -3.11 1.95 -1.30
N LEU A 45 -2.36 2.35 -2.32
CA LEU A 45 -0.91 2.62 -2.20
C LEU A 45 -0.63 3.68 -1.13
N ARG A 46 -1.42 4.76 -1.09
CA ARG A 46 -1.28 5.81 -0.05
C ARG A 46 -1.56 5.29 1.35
N SER A 47 -2.54 4.40 1.48
CA SER A 47 -2.93 3.82 2.76
C SER A 47 -1.87 2.84 3.26
N GLU A 48 -1.31 2.04 2.36
CA GLU A 48 -0.24 1.08 2.66
C GLU A 48 1.05 1.79 3.08
N ALA A 49 1.49 2.81 2.34
CA ALA A 49 2.65 3.61 2.73
C ALA A 49 2.48 4.23 4.13
N ARG A 50 1.27 4.66 4.48
CA ARG A 50 0.96 5.18 5.82
C ARG A 50 1.01 4.10 6.91
N ILE A 51 0.63 2.86 6.59
CA ILE A 51 0.68 1.75 7.55
C ILE A 51 2.12 1.24 7.72
N GLU A 52 2.91 1.17 6.65
CA GLU A 52 4.33 0.81 6.74
C GLU A 52 5.07 1.73 7.72
N ASP A 53 4.88 3.05 7.60
CA ASP A 53 5.41 4.04 8.54
C ASP A 53 4.84 3.91 9.97
N ALA A 54 3.60 3.43 10.09
CA ALA A 54 2.89 3.36 11.35
C ALA A 54 3.00 2.00 12.05
N THR A 55 3.76 1.05 11.53
CA THR A 55 3.96 -0.26 12.18
C THR A 55 4.53 -0.02 13.57
N PRO A 56 3.74 -0.17 14.66
CA PRO A 56 4.29 -0.20 15.99
C PRO A 56 5.03 -1.52 16.05
N GLN A 57 6.36 -1.44 16.07
CA GLN A 57 7.30 -2.48 16.43
C GLN A 57 6.60 -3.53 17.31
N GLU A 58 6.55 -4.76 16.78
CA GLU A 58 5.94 -5.93 17.41
C GLU A 58 6.09 -5.89 18.92
N ALA A 59 4.93 -6.01 19.56
CA ALA A 59 4.73 -6.34 20.96
C ALA A 59 5.97 -7.00 21.60
N GLU A 60 6.52 -6.31 22.60
CA GLU A 60 7.51 -6.85 23.52
C GLU A 60 7.18 -8.32 23.83
N PRO A 61 8.10 -9.28 23.61
CA PRO A 61 7.93 -10.59 24.18
C PRO A 61 7.90 -10.39 25.70
N ALA A 62 6.77 -10.78 26.28
CA ALA A 62 6.47 -10.80 27.71
C ALA A 62 7.74 -10.81 28.57
N ARG A 63 7.92 -9.69 29.28
CA ARG A 63 8.75 -9.49 30.47
C ARG A 63 8.90 -10.81 31.23
N VAL A 64 10.01 -11.52 31.02
CA VAL A 64 10.51 -12.47 32.03
C VAL A 64 10.88 -11.60 33.22
N GLY A 65 9.98 -11.56 34.19
CA GLY A 65 10.25 -10.95 35.48
C GLY A 65 11.33 -11.76 36.18
N GLU A 66 12.53 -11.20 36.25
CA GLU A 66 13.34 -11.42 37.44
C GLU A 66 12.63 -10.74 38.63
N PRO A 67 12.51 -11.44 39.76
CA PRO A 67 13.13 -10.88 40.96
C PRO A 67 13.68 -11.90 41.97
N GLY A 68 14.79 -11.54 42.62
CA GLY A 68 15.21 -12.00 43.96
C GLY A 68 16.48 -12.86 43.95
N SER A 69 17.67 -12.34 44.30
CA SER A 69 18.18 -12.11 45.68
C SER A 69 18.22 -13.37 46.54
N ASP A 70 19.42 -13.95 46.72
CA ASP A 70 20.14 -14.09 48.01
C ASP A 70 21.62 -14.40 47.74
#